data_AF-A0A368FQR2-F1
#
_entry.id   AF-A0A368FQR2-F1
#
_cell.length_a   1.000
_cell.length_b   1.000
_cell.length_c   1.000
_cell.angle_alpha   90.00
_cell.angle_beta   90.00
_cell.angle_gamma   90.00
#
_symmetry.space_group_name_H-M   'P 1'
#
loop_
_entity.id
_entity.type
_entity.pdbx_description
1 polymer ?
#
loop_
_entity_poly.entity_id
_entity_poly.type
_entity_poly.pdbx_seq_one_letter_code
_entity_poly.pdbx_strand_id
1 'polypeptide(L)'
;MDGKQLRSRGLNRAGNILIPNDNYCAFEDWLSPILDECLKEQQETGFSWTPSKLCQRLGEKINNEDSILHWAARNHIPVFCPALTDGSLGDMLYFHSVKHSPGIRLDIVEDVRHINTMAVKSCRTGVLILGGGVVKHHINNANLMRNGSDFTVYINTGMV
;
A
#
# COMPACT_ATOMS: atom_id res chain seq x y z
N MET A 1 -27.04 8.65 -8.15
CA MET A 1 -26.27 8.26 -9.35
C MET A 1 -26.46 6.76 -9.57
N ASP A 2 -27.04 6.35 -10.68
CA ASP A 2 -27.32 4.94 -10.98
C ASP A 2 -26.03 4.19 -11.40
N GLY A 3 -25.82 2.98 -10.88
CA GLY A 3 -24.59 2.22 -11.11
C GLY A 3 -24.43 1.73 -12.54
N LYS A 4 -25.53 1.32 -13.20
CA LYS A 4 -25.50 0.83 -14.58
C LYS A 4 -25.10 1.95 -15.55
N GLN A 5 -25.67 3.14 -15.37
CA GLN A 5 -25.31 4.32 -16.16
C GLN A 5 -23.85 4.77 -15.95
N LEU A 6 -23.35 4.70 -14.71
CA LEU A 6 -21.94 5.04 -14.45
C LEU A 6 -21.00 4.04 -15.12
N ARG A 7 -21.31 2.73 -15.05
CA ARG A 7 -20.50 1.69 -15.70
C ARG A 7 -20.48 1.84 -17.22
N SER A 8 -21.61 2.14 -17.86
CA SER A 8 -21.64 2.35 -19.32
C SER A 8 -20.84 3.58 -19.78
N ARG A 9 -20.53 4.49 -18.85
CA ARG A 9 -19.68 5.67 -19.07
C ARG A 9 -18.24 5.49 -18.59
N GLY A 10 -17.87 4.32 -18.09
CA GLY A 10 -16.53 4.06 -17.55
C GLY A 10 -16.20 4.86 -16.29
N LEU A 11 -17.19 5.11 -15.42
CA LEU A 11 -17.02 5.87 -14.18
C LEU A 11 -17.12 4.95 -12.96
N ASN A 12 -16.05 4.87 -12.15
CA ASN A 12 -16.06 4.19 -10.86
C ASN A 12 -16.53 5.14 -9.77
N ARG A 13 -17.22 4.62 -8.75
CA ARG A 13 -17.79 5.44 -7.67
C ARG A 13 -17.32 4.95 -6.30
N ALA A 14 -16.74 5.86 -5.53
CA ALA A 14 -16.38 5.67 -4.13
C ALA A 14 -17.20 6.64 -3.26
N GLY A 15 -18.31 6.15 -2.68
CA GLY A 15 -19.26 7.01 -1.98
C GLY A 15 -19.89 8.05 -2.92
N ASN A 16 -19.54 9.31 -2.72
CA ASN A 16 -19.93 10.47 -3.55
C ASN A 16 -18.81 10.97 -4.48
N ILE A 17 -17.65 10.30 -4.52
CA ILE A 17 -16.53 10.61 -5.42
C ILE A 17 -16.63 9.76 -6.69
N LEU A 18 -16.30 10.34 -7.85
CA LEU A 18 -16.22 9.64 -9.13
C LEU A 18 -14.76 9.57 -9.61
N ILE A 19 -14.37 8.40 -10.13
CA ILE A 19 -13.03 8.10 -10.61
C ILE A 19 -13.14 7.55 -12.04
N PRO A 20 -12.82 8.34 -13.08
CA PRO A 20 -12.85 7.89 -14.47
C PRO A 20 -11.91 6.70 -14.72
N ASN A 21 -12.31 5.79 -15.60
CA ASN A 21 -11.49 4.64 -16.00
C ASN A 21 -10.14 5.06 -16.60
N ASP A 22 -10.09 6.19 -17.30
CA ASP A 22 -8.86 6.72 -17.91
C ASP A 22 -7.75 6.94 -16.87
N ASN A 23 -8.09 7.21 -15.61
CA ASN A 23 -7.12 7.29 -14.51
C ASN A 23 -6.38 5.96 -14.30
N TYR A 24 -7.09 4.83 -14.46
CA TYR A 24 -6.50 3.49 -14.30
C TYR A 24 -5.67 3.08 -15.51
N CYS A 25 -6.05 3.51 -16.72
CA CYS A 25 -5.22 3.33 -17.91
C CYS A 25 -3.90 4.12 -17.78
N ALA A 26 -3.96 5.38 -17.36
CA ALA A 26 -2.75 6.17 -17.09
C ALA A 26 -1.89 5.56 -15.96
N PHE A 27 -2.53 4.95 -14.96
CA PHE A 27 -1.83 4.23 -13.90
C PHE A 27 -1.11 2.98 -14.41
N GLU A 28 -1.73 2.20 -15.31
CA GLU A 28 -1.11 1.04 -15.97
C GLU A 28 0.13 1.45 -16.77
N ASP A 29 0.01 2.50 -17.59
CA ASP A 29 1.09 3.03 -18.43
C ASP A 29 2.29 3.48 -17.58
N TRP A 30 2.02 4.11 -16.42
CA TRP A 30 3.06 4.56 -15.50
C TRP A 30 3.69 3.41 -14.71
N LEU A 31 2.89 2.46 -14.23
CA LEU A 31 3.34 1.42 -13.31
C LEU A 31 4.09 0.29 -14.01
N SER A 32 3.68 -0.10 -15.22
CA SER A 32 4.25 -1.23 -15.96
C SER A 32 5.78 -1.22 -16.05
N PRO A 33 6.44 -0.12 -16.50
CA PRO A 33 7.91 -0.10 -16.57
C PRO A 33 8.58 -0.21 -15.20
N ILE A 34 7.93 0.27 -14.13
CA ILE A 34 8.45 0.16 -12.76
C ILE A 34 8.42 -1.30 -12.30
N LEU A 35 7.37 -2.05 -12.62
CA LEU A 35 7.30 -3.47 -12.32
C LEU A 35 8.33 -4.28 -13.11
N ASP A 36 8.61 -3.91 -14.36
CA ASP A 36 9.70 -4.54 -15.13
C ASP A 36 11.06 -4.35 -14.45
N GLU A 37 11.37 -3.14 -13.98
CA GLU A 37 12.59 -2.87 -13.20
C GLU A 37 12.62 -3.69 -11.89
N CYS A 38 11.51 -3.74 -11.17
CA CYS A 38 11.43 -4.48 -9.89
C CYS A 38 11.64 -5.99 -10.10
N LEU A 39 11.02 -6.56 -11.14
CA LEU A 39 11.19 -7.97 -11.48
C LEU A 39 12.64 -8.28 -11.87
N LYS A 40 13.25 -7.40 -12.69
CA LYS A 40 14.65 -7.53 -13.07
C LYS A 40 15.58 -7.50 -11.85
N GLU A 41 15.39 -6.53 -10.95
CA GLU A 41 16.15 -6.43 -9.71
C GLU A 41 16.01 -7.70 -8.84
N GLN A 42 14.79 -8.23 -8.72
CA GLN A 42 14.53 -9.48 -8.00
C GLN A 42 15.28 -10.68 -8.62
N GLN A 43 15.31 -10.78 -9.95
CA GLN A 43 15.92 -11.91 -10.66
C GLN A 43 17.45 -11.83 -10.67
N GLU A 44 18.01 -10.64 -10.86
CA GLU A 44 19.46 -10.46 -11.00
C GLU A 44 20.19 -10.42 -9.65
N THR A 45 19.58 -9.80 -8.64
CA THR A 45 20.23 -9.57 -7.34
C THR A 45 19.68 -10.44 -6.21
N GLY A 46 18.55 -11.12 -6.45
CA GLY A 46 17.84 -11.83 -5.38
C GLY A 46 17.10 -10.91 -4.40
N PHE A 47 16.86 -9.64 -4.78
CA PHE A 47 16.18 -8.68 -3.91
C PHE A 47 14.78 -9.15 -3.53
N SER A 48 14.52 -9.28 -2.23
CA SER A 48 13.20 -9.66 -1.71
C SER A 48 12.30 -8.45 -1.58
N TRP A 49 11.32 -8.32 -2.48
CA TRP A 49 10.32 -7.27 -2.40
C TRP A 49 9.32 -7.53 -1.29
N THR A 50 8.93 -6.46 -0.60
CA THR A 50 7.85 -6.44 0.38
C THR A 50 6.90 -5.30 0.02
N PRO A 51 5.65 -5.28 0.53
CA PRO A 51 4.74 -4.17 0.30
C PRO A 51 5.35 -2.80 0.63
N SER A 52 6.05 -2.67 1.76
CA SER A 52 6.68 -1.41 2.16
C SER A 52 7.81 -0.96 1.24
N LYS A 53 8.67 -1.89 0.79
CA LYS A 53 9.73 -1.61 -0.20
C LYS A 53 9.15 -1.17 -1.54
N LEU A 54 8.08 -1.83 -1.99
CA LEU A 54 7.41 -1.42 -3.23
C LEU A 54 6.78 -0.04 -3.08
N CYS A 55 6.09 0.25 -1.96
CA CYS A 55 5.53 1.59 -1.69
C CYS A 55 6.61 2.68 -1.68
N GLN A 56 7.79 2.40 -1.10
CA GLN A 56 8.93 3.30 -1.15
C GLN A 56 9.39 3.55 -2.60
N ARG A 57 9.57 2.49 -3.40
CA ARG A 57 9.97 2.61 -4.82
C ARG A 57 8.96 3.43 -5.63
N LEU A 58 7.66 3.22 -5.40
CA LEU A 58 6.60 4.01 -6.04
C LEU A 58 6.66 5.48 -5.64
N GLY A 59 6.95 5.78 -4.37
CA GLY A 59 7.18 7.15 -3.88
C GLY A 59 8.39 7.83 -4.51
N GLU A 60 9.48 7.09 -4.71
CA GLU A 60 10.68 7.58 -5.41
C GLU A 60 10.38 7.85 -6.89
N LYS A 61 9.61 6.98 -7.56
CA LYS A 61 9.31 7.07 -8.99
C LYS A 61 8.24 8.11 -9.34
N ILE A 62 7.26 8.35 -8.47
CA ILE A 62 6.18 9.32 -8.77
C ILE A 62 6.70 10.77 -8.78
N ASN A 63 7.76 11.05 -8.00
CA ASN A 63 8.47 12.33 -7.97
C ASN A 63 7.55 13.57 -8.03
N ASN A 64 6.50 13.58 -7.22
CA ASN A 64 5.49 14.63 -7.17
C ASN A 64 5.23 15.03 -5.71
N GLU A 65 5.39 16.31 -5.40
CA GLU A 65 5.23 16.88 -4.06
C GLU A 65 3.78 16.82 -3.53
N ASP A 66 2.78 16.59 -4.39
CA ASP A 66 1.40 16.35 -3.97
C ASP A 66 1.17 14.92 -3.45
N SER A 67 2.15 14.02 -3.60
CA SER A 67 2.03 12.61 -3.23
C SER A 67 2.49 12.32 -1.80
N ILE A 68 1.64 11.61 -1.04
CA ILE A 68 2.01 11.09 0.29
C ILE A 68 3.19 10.12 0.18
N LEU A 69 3.19 9.23 -0.82
CA LEU A 69 4.28 8.25 -0.99
C LEU A 69 5.60 8.92 -1.34
N HIS A 70 5.57 10.04 -2.09
CA HIS A 70 6.77 10.82 -2.37
C HIS A 70 7.42 11.32 -1.08
N TRP A 71 6.65 11.98 -0.21
CA TRP A 71 7.16 12.48 1.06
C TRP A 71 7.55 11.36 2.02
N ALA A 72 6.82 10.24 2.01
CA ALA A 72 7.16 9.08 2.82
C ALA A 72 8.53 8.52 2.43
N ALA A 73 8.79 8.33 1.13
CA ALA A 73 10.07 7.86 0.64
C ALA A 73 11.21 8.85 0.94
N ARG A 74 10.99 10.15 0.69
CA ARG A 74 11.98 11.23 0.93
C ARG A 74 12.39 11.36 2.40
N ASN A 75 11.48 11.10 3.33
CA ASN A 75 11.71 11.22 4.77
C ASN A 75 11.96 9.86 5.45
N HIS A 76 12.13 8.78 4.68
CA HIS A 76 12.33 7.42 5.21
C HIS A 76 11.23 6.97 6.17
N ILE A 77 9.97 7.33 5.89
CA ILE A 77 8.79 6.92 6.63
C ILE A 77 8.22 5.64 5.98
N PRO A 78 8.25 4.47 6.64
CA PRO A 78 7.78 3.23 6.04
C PRO A 78 6.25 3.21 5.93
N VAL A 79 5.74 2.72 4.80
CA VAL A 79 4.31 2.52 4.55
C VAL A 79 4.01 1.03 4.48
N PHE A 80 3.36 0.49 5.51
CA PHE A 80 3.00 -0.92 5.56
C PHE A 80 1.59 -1.16 4.99
N CYS A 81 1.46 -2.11 4.07
CA CYS A 81 0.17 -2.53 3.50
C CYS A 81 0.16 -4.06 3.30
N PRO A 82 -0.24 -4.85 4.31
CA PRO A 82 -0.19 -6.31 4.23
C PRO A 82 -1.03 -6.91 3.11
N ALA A 83 -2.10 -6.23 2.71
CA ALA A 83 -3.03 -6.63 1.64
C ALA A 83 -2.86 -5.73 0.40
N LEU A 84 -1.62 -5.45 -0.02
CA LEU A 84 -1.33 -4.54 -1.13
C LEU A 84 -1.94 -4.99 -2.47
N THR A 85 -2.25 -6.27 -2.62
CA THR A 85 -2.84 -6.86 -3.82
C THR A 85 -4.36 -6.66 -3.93
N ASP A 86 -5.04 -6.14 -2.90
CA ASP A 86 -6.50 -5.95 -2.91
C ASP A 86 -6.88 -4.58 -3.52
N GLY A 87 -6.66 -4.44 -4.83
CA GLY A 87 -7.00 -3.22 -5.57
C GLY A 87 -6.33 -3.14 -6.94
N SER A 88 -6.38 -1.97 -7.58
CA SER A 88 -5.85 -1.77 -8.94
C SER A 88 -4.37 -2.10 -9.08
N LEU A 89 -3.56 -1.89 -8.03
CA LEU A 89 -2.17 -2.33 -8.03
C LEU A 89 -2.05 -3.86 -8.12
N GLY A 90 -2.96 -4.60 -7.48
CA GLY A 90 -3.06 -6.06 -7.60
C GLY A 90 -3.45 -6.52 -9.00
N ASP A 91 -4.39 -5.82 -9.65
CA ASP A 91 -4.75 -6.10 -11.05
C ASP A 91 -3.52 -5.95 -11.97
N MET A 92 -2.72 -4.91 -11.74
CA MET A 92 -1.49 -4.68 -12.51
C MET A 92 -0.42 -5.74 -12.22
N LEU A 93 -0.24 -6.15 -10.96
CA LEU A 93 0.65 -7.26 -10.62
C LEU A 93 0.20 -8.57 -11.27
N TYR A 94 -1.11 -8.81 -11.34
CA TYR A 94 -1.67 -9.97 -12.04
C TYR A 94 -1.34 -9.94 -13.54
N PHE A 95 -1.69 -8.86 -14.25
CA PHE A 95 -1.40 -8.73 -15.69
C PHE A 95 0.10 -8.79 -15.97
N HIS A 96 0.93 -8.19 -15.11
CA HIS A 96 2.37 -8.27 -15.20
C HIS A 96 2.89 -9.70 -15.06
N SER A 97 2.38 -10.48 -14.10
CA SER A 97 2.78 -11.89 -13.91
C SER A 97 2.33 -12.81 -15.05
N VAL A 98 1.21 -12.51 -15.71
CA VAL A 98 0.75 -13.25 -16.88
C VAL A 98 1.67 -13.01 -18.07
N LYS A 99 2.16 -11.77 -18.24
CA LYS A 99 3.15 -11.42 -19.26
C LYS A 99 4.55 -11.96 -18.92
N HIS A 100 4.91 -11.96 -17.64
CA HIS A 100 6.24 -12.34 -17.14
C HIS A 100 6.12 -13.39 -16.02
N SER A 101 6.23 -14.68 -16.34
CA SER A 101 6.13 -15.76 -15.35
C SER A 101 7.49 -16.01 -14.66
N PRO A 102 7.55 -16.14 -13.32
CA PRO A 102 6.44 -16.21 -12.35
C PRO A 102 5.98 -14.85 -11.77
N GLY A 103 6.54 -13.73 -12.22
CA GLY A 103 6.21 -12.38 -11.73
C GLY A 103 6.96 -11.96 -10.46
N ILE A 104 6.67 -10.75 -9.99
CA ILE A 104 7.21 -10.21 -8.73
C ILE A 104 6.59 -10.96 -7.55
N ARG A 105 7.39 -11.26 -6.53
CA ARG A 105 6.90 -11.83 -5.27
C ARG A 105 6.99 -10.77 -4.18
N LEU A 106 5.92 -10.63 -3.39
CA LEU A 106 5.86 -9.71 -2.27
C LEU A 106 5.82 -10.51 -0.96
N ASP A 107 6.89 -10.43 -0.16
CA ASP A 107 6.95 -11.06 1.16
C ASP A 107 6.34 -10.15 2.23
N ILE A 108 5.29 -10.64 2.88
CA ILE A 108 4.61 -9.97 3.99
C ILE A 108 5.23 -10.30 5.35
N VAL A 109 5.98 -11.40 5.46
CA VAL A 109 6.59 -11.85 6.72
C VAL A 109 7.71 -10.90 7.12
N GLU A 110 8.55 -10.50 6.17
CA GLU A 110 9.56 -9.48 6.41
C GLU A 110 8.93 -8.15 6.88
N ASP A 111 7.86 -7.69 6.24
CA ASP A 111 7.16 -6.45 6.61
C ASP A 111 6.56 -6.50 8.02
N VAL A 112 5.92 -7.63 8.40
CA VAL A 112 5.41 -7.83 9.76
C VAL A 112 6.53 -7.78 10.80
N ARG A 113 7.70 -8.35 10.48
CA ARG A 113 8.87 -8.26 11.36
C ARG A 113 9.31 -6.82 11.56
N HIS A 114 9.35 -6.02 10.48
CA HIS A 114 9.76 -4.62 10.53
C HIS A 114 8.83 -3.77 11.41
N ILE A 115 7.51 -3.79 11.17
CA ILE A 115 6.56 -2.99 11.95
C ILE A 115 6.53 -3.38 13.44
N ASN A 116 6.59 -4.69 13.75
CA ASN A 116 6.63 -5.16 15.13
C ASN A 116 7.93 -4.74 15.83
N THR A 117 9.07 -4.87 15.14
CA THR A 117 10.37 -4.46 15.68
C THR A 117 10.41 -2.95 15.92
N MET A 118 9.82 -2.15 15.03
CA MET A 118 9.69 -0.70 15.19
C MET A 118 8.94 -0.35 16.47
N ALA A 119 7.81 -1.01 16.74
CA ALA A 119 7.06 -0.82 17.97
C ALA A 119 7.87 -1.23 19.21
N VAL A 120 8.42 -2.46 19.24
CA VAL A 120 9.19 -2.99 20.39
C VAL A 120 10.37 -2.10 20.77
N LYS A 121 11.08 -1.54 19.78
CA LYS A 121 12.25 -0.69 20.01
C LYS A 121 11.90 0.77 20.37
N SER A 122 10.63 1.16 20.30
CA SER A 122 10.21 2.53 20.59
C SER A 122 10.09 2.79 22.09
N CYS A 123 10.69 3.89 22.57
CA CYS A 123 10.59 4.32 23.97
C CYS A 123 9.13 4.58 24.37
N ARG A 124 8.39 5.28 23.51
CA ARG A 124 6.94 5.51 23.61
C ARG A 124 6.31 5.44 22.23
N THR A 125 5.03 5.09 22.16
CA THR A 125 4.27 5.08 20.91
C THR A 125 2.95 5.84 21.07
N GLY A 126 2.66 6.68 20.08
CA GLY A 126 1.35 7.31 19.90
C GLY A 126 0.68 6.76 18.66
N VAL A 127 -0.60 6.42 18.75
CA VAL A 127 -1.36 5.84 17.65
C VAL A 127 -2.54 6.76 17.32
N LEU A 128 -2.57 7.24 16.07
CA LEU A 128 -3.71 7.94 15.48
C LEU A 128 -4.27 7.08 14.35
N ILE A 129 -5.49 6.56 14.51
CA ILE A 129 -6.13 5.71 13.50
C ILE A 129 -7.42 6.37 13.02
N LEU A 130 -7.48 6.60 11.70
CA LEU A 130 -8.66 7.06 10.99
C LEU A 130 -9.32 5.85 10.30
N GLY A 131 -10.52 5.46 10.72
CA GLY A 131 -11.23 4.29 10.23
C GLY A 131 -10.96 3.00 11.03
N GLY A 132 -11.08 1.85 10.37
CA GLY A 132 -11.05 0.52 10.98
C GLY A 132 -10.28 -0.51 10.15
N GLY A 133 -10.70 -1.78 10.20
CA GLY A 133 -10.18 -2.86 9.36
C GLY A 133 -8.71 -3.21 9.62
N VAL A 134 -8.02 -3.62 8.55
CA VAL A 134 -6.62 -4.09 8.61
C VAL A 134 -5.68 -3.03 9.17
N VAL A 135 -5.85 -1.75 8.80
CA VAL A 135 -5.01 -0.66 9.29
C VAL A 135 -5.07 -0.57 10.82
N LYS A 136 -6.28 -0.53 11.40
CA LYS A 136 -6.47 -0.49 12.85
C LYS A 136 -5.85 -1.71 13.53
N HIS A 137 -6.17 -2.89 13.03
CA HIS A 137 -5.72 -4.14 13.65
C HIS A 137 -4.19 -4.27 13.58
N HIS A 138 -3.57 -3.96 12.44
CA HIS A 138 -2.15 -4.16 12.21
C HIS A 138 -1.29 -3.26 13.11
N ILE A 139 -1.65 -1.97 13.23
CA ILE A 139 -0.95 -1.02 14.12
C ILE A 139 -1.10 -1.41 15.59
N ASN A 140 -2.31 -1.80 16.02
CA ASN A 140 -2.54 -2.25 17.40
C ASN A 140 -1.79 -3.54 17.72
N ASN A 141 -1.76 -4.50 16.79
CA ASN A 141 -1.06 -5.76 16.98
C ASN A 141 0.46 -5.57 17.07
N ALA A 142 1.03 -4.61 16.34
CA ALA A 142 2.43 -4.24 16.52
C ALA A 142 2.69 -3.67 17.93
N ASN A 143 1.79 -2.82 18.43
CA ASN A 143 1.90 -2.27 19.79
C ASN A 143 1.64 -3.29 20.90
N LEU A 144 0.90 -4.38 20.64
CA LEU A 144 0.76 -5.49 21.58
C LEU A 144 2.13 -6.07 21.97
N MET A 145 3.09 -6.10 21.04
CA MET A 145 4.44 -6.61 21.28
C MET A 145 5.25 -5.81 22.32
N ARG A 146 4.81 -4.59 22.65
CA ARG A 146 5.38 -3.74 23.70
C ARG A 146 4.41 -3.49 24.88
N ASN A 147 3.41 -4.35 25.04
CA ASN A 147 2.33 -4.26 26.05
C ASN A 147 1.39 -3.06 25.86
N GLY A 148 1.15 -2.64 24.62
CA GLY A 148 0.21 -1.57 24.25
C GLY A 148 0.90 -0.26 23.88
N SER A 149 0.12 0.67 23.33
CA SER A 149 0.58 2.03 23.01
C SER A 149 0.39 2.98 24.20
N ASP A 150 1.28 3.96 24.34
CA ASP A 150 1.20 4.96 25.43
C ASP A 150 0.05 5.95 25.21
N PHE A 151 -0.25 6.27 23.96
CA PHE A 151 -1.32 7.19 23.57
C PHE A 151 -2.10 6.64 22.38
N THR A 152 -3.42 6.82 22.39
CA THR A 152 -4.29 6.29 21.33
C THR A 152 -5.46 7.22 21.06
N VAL A 153 -5.65 7.57 19.78
CA VAL A 153 -6.80 8.32 19.28
C VAL A 153 -7.41 7.58 18.08
N TYR A 154 -8.68 7.21 18.19
CA TYR A 154 -9.45 6.61 17.08
C TYR A 154 -10.54 7.55 16.60
N ILE A 155 -10.63 7.73 15.28
CA ILE A 155 -11.72 8.45 14.63
C ILE A 155 -12.33 7.52 13.60
N ASN A 156 -13.52 7.00 13.88
CA ASN A 156 -14.20 6.03 13.01
C ASN A 156 -15.72 6.10 13.18
N THR A 157 -16.45 5.50 12.25
CA THR A 157 -17.93 5.44 12.25
C THR A 157 -18.46 4.06 12.66
N GLY A 158 -17.61 3.16 13.15
CA GLY A 158 -18.03 1.85 13.63
C GLY A 158 -18.80 1.99 14.94
N MET A 159 -19.88 1.23 15.06
CA MET A 159 -20.59 1.06 16.33
C MET A 159 -20.24 -0.30 16.91
N VAL A 160 -20.17 -0.38 18.24
CA VAL A 160 -20.03 -1.64 18.99
C VAL A 160 -21.40 -2.29 19.12
#